data_AF-A0A370N5H0-F1
#
_entry.id   AF-A0A370N5H0-F1
#
_cell.length_a   1.000
_cell.length_b   1.000
_cell.length_c   1.000
_cell.angle_alpha   90.00
_cell.angle_beta   90.00
_cell.angle_gamma   90.00
#
_symmetry.space_group_name_H-M   'P 1'
#
loop_
_entity.id
_entity.type
_entity.pdbx_description
1 polymer ?
#
loop_
_entity_poly.entity_id
_entity_poly.type
_entity_poly.pdbx_seq_one_letter_code
_entity_poly.pdbx_strand_id
1 'polypeptide(L)' 'MGAALCRLRAAYDAAGLTAEERALVDNTDWLGLIRYGVYFFALEIFARVVKIANLRIDASLRGETLEAFLKTRRVPEAV' A
#
# COMPACT_ATOMS: atom_id res chain seq x y z
N MET A 1 -9.68 -15.95 11.85
CA MET A 1 -9.21 -15.43 10.54
C MET A 1 -10.35 -15.14 9.54
N GLY A 2 -11.49 -15.84 9.56
CA GLY A 2 -12.54 -15.71 8.51
C GLY A 2 -13.35 -14.40 8.47
N ALA A 3 -13.69 -13.79 9.59
CA ALA A 3 -14.60 -12.63 9.62
C ALA A 3 -14.00 -11.32 9.05
N ALA A 4 -12.67 -11.16 9.10
CA ALA A 4 -11.99 -10.00 8.52
C ALA A 4 -11.96 -10.10 6.98
N LEU A 5 -11.65 -11.29 6.46
CA LEU A 5 -11.64 -11.56 5.02
C LEU A 5 -13.03 -11.44 4.40
N CYS A 6 -14.08 -11.89 5.09
CA CYS A 6 -15.47 -11.71 4.64
C CYS A 6 -15.87 -10.22 4.57
N ARG A 7 -15.45 -9.39 5.53
CA ARG A 7 -15.73 -7.94 5.50
C ARG A 7 -15.00 -7.23 4.36
N LEU A 8 -13.77 -7.63 4.07
CA LEU A 8 -13.00 -7.07 2.96
C LEU A 8 -13.65 -7.38 1.61
N ARG A 9 -14.04 -8.64 1.39
CA ARG A 9 -14.76 -9.06 0.17
C ARG A 9 -16.08 -8.32 -0.01
N ALA A 10 -16.88 -8.17 1.05
CA ALA A 10 -18.12 -7.41 1.00
C ALA A 10 -17.89 -5.92 0.67
N ALA A 11 -16.80 -5.33 1.18
CA ALA A 11 -16.43 -3.96 0.83
C ALA A 11 -16.05 -3.83 -0.65
N TYR A 12 -15.33 -4.82 -1.21
CA TYR A 12 -15.00 -4.84 -2.63
C TYR A 12 -16.24 -4.94 -3.52
N ASP A 13 -17.20 -5.77 -3.14
CA ASP A 13 -18.46 -5.92 -3.87
C ASP A 13 -19.29 -4.63 -3.83
N ALA A 14 -19.40 -4.01 -2.65
CA ALA A 14 -20.13 -2.75 -2.48
C ALA A 14 -19.50 -1.60 -3.29
N ALA A 15 -18.18 -1.57 -3.41
CA ALA A 15 -17.45 -0.58 -4.20
C ALA A 15 -17.32 -0.93 -5.70
N GLY A 16 -17.80 -2.11 -6.11
CA GLY A 16 -17.78 -2.54 -7.51
C GLY A 16 -16.38 -2.83 -8.06
N LEU A 17 -15.41 -3.21 -7.21
CA LEU A 17 -14.04 -3.46 -7.67
C LEU A 17 -13.99 -4.64 -8.65
N THR A 18 -13.25 -4.46 -9.73
CA THR A 18 -12.85 -5.50 -10.69
C THR A 18 -11.89 -6.51 -10.05
N ALA A 19 -11.64 -7.63 -10.74
CA ALA A 19 -10.67 -8.62 -10.28
C ALA A 19 -9.24 -8.05 -10.19
N GLU A 20 -8.86 -7.17 -11.12
CA GLU A 20 -7.55 -6.51 -11.13
C GLU A 20 -7.39 -5.58 -9.92
N GLU A 21 -8.37 -4.71 -9.67
CA GLU A 21 -8.34 -3.77 -8.54
C GLU A 21 -8.26 -4.51 -7.20
N ARG A 22 -9.00 -5.62 -7.06
CA ARG A 22 -8.93 -6.47 -5.86
C ARG A 22 -7.53 -7.04 -5.68
N ALA A 23 -6.92 -7.56 -6.74
CA ALA A 23 -5.56 -8.09 -6.68
C ALA A 23 -4.54 -7.02 -6.30
N LEU A 24 -4.69 -5.78 -6.79
CA LEU A 24 -3.82 -4.66 -6.41
C LEU A 24 -3.95 -4.33 -4.91
N VAL A 25 -5.16 -4.28 -4.37
CA VAL A 25 -5.41 -3.98 -2.94
C VAL A 25 -4.98 -5.14 -2.03
N ASP A 26 -5.34 -6.38 -2.36
CA ASP A 26 -5.01 -7.58 -1.57
C ASP A 26 -3.50 -7.78 -1.42
N ASN A 27 -2.74 -7.50 -2.49
CA ASN A 27 -1.28 -7.64 -2.48
C ASN A 27 -0.56 -6.40 -1.96
N THR A 28 -1.28 -5.32 -1.62
CA THR A 28 -0.70 -4.02 -1.32
C THR A 28 0.34 -3.59 -2.38
N ASP A 29 0.01 -3.78 -3.66
CA ASP A 29 0.90 -3.43 -4.76
C ASP A 29 0.90 -1.91 -4.98
N TRP A 30 1.68 -1.20 -4.17
CA TRP A 30 1.72 0.27 -4.14
C TRP A 30 2.07 0.87 -5.50
N LEU A 31 3.03 0.26 -6.21
CA LEU A 31 3.44 0.74 -7.53
C LEU A 31 2.37 0.43 -8.57
N GLY A 32 1.77 -0.76 -8.52
CA GLY A 32 0.63 -1.13 -9.35
C GLY A 32 -0.57 -0.19 -9.16
N LEU A 33 -0.92 0.14 -7.91
CA LEU A 33 -2.01 1.07 -7.59
C LEU A 33 -1.74 2.48 -8.13
N ILE A 34 -0.51 2.99 -8.02
CA ILE A 34 -0.12 4.27 -8.62
C ILE A 34 -0.23 4.22 -10.15
N ARG A 35 0.24 3.13 -10.79
CA ARG A 35 0.17 2.95 -12.24
C ARG A 35 -1.27 2.81 -12.75
N TYR A 36 -2.14 2.19 -11.96
CA TYR A 36 -3.58 2.09 -12.22
C TYR A 36 -4.29 3.45 -12.13
N GLY A 37 -3.67 4.43 -11.47
CA GLY A 37 -4.16 5.81 -11.37
C GLY A 37 -4.76 6.17 -10.01
N VAL A 38 -4.52 5.36 -8.97
CA VAL A 38 -4.98 5.68 -7.62
C VAL A 38 -4.20 6.88 -7.07
N TYR A 39 -4.92 7.86 -6.54
CA TYR A 39 -4.33 9.07 -5.97
C TYR A 39 -3.47 8.75 -4.74
N PHE A 40 -2.26 9.30 -4.68
CA PHE A 40 -1.28 8.97 -3.64
C PHE A 40 -1.79 9.15 -2.20
N PHE A 41 -2.49 10.23 -1.90
CA PHE A 41 -3.00 10.46 -0.54
C PHE A 41 -4.10 9.47 -0.13
N ALA A 42 -4.82 8.89 -1.10
CA ALA A 42 -5.73 7.77 -0.80
C ALA A 42 -4.94 6.53 -0.37
N LEU A 43 -3.76 6.29 -0.96
CA LEU A 43 -2.86 5.21 -0.55
C LEU A 43 -2.25 5.45 0.83
N GLU A 44 -1.93 6.70 1.20
CA GLU A 44 -1.48 7.01 2.57
C GLU A 44 -2.55 6.69 3.62
N ILE A 45 -3.82 7.00 3.33
CA ILE A 45 -4.94 6.65 4.21
C ILE A 45 -5.09 5.11 4.29
N PHE A 46 -5.02 4.41 3.15
CA PHE A 46 -5.08 2.96 3.13
C PHE A 46 -3.93 2.33 3.94
N ALA A 47 -2.70 2.80 3.76
CA ALA A 47 -1.53 2.32 4.48
C ALA A 47 -1.66 2.48 5.99
N ARG A 48 -2.23 3.59 6.46
CA ARG A 48 -2.56 3.80 7.89
C ARG A 48 -3.49 2.71 8.43
N VAL A 49 -4.51 2.31 7.66
CA VAL A 49 -5.47 1.26 8.04
C VAL A 49 -4.81 -0.11 8.11
N VAL A 50 -3.95 -0.45 7.13
CA VAL A 50 -3.20 -1.72 7.11
C VAL A 50 -1.89 -1.68 7.91
N LYS A 51 -1.65 -0.58 8.64
CA LYS A 51 -0.49 -0.38 9.52
C LYS A 51 0.86 -0.47 8.82
N ILE A 52 0.94 0.05 7.60
CA ILE A 52 2.17 0.19 6.83
C ILE A 52 2.65 1.65 6.92
N ALA A 53 3.92 1.86 7.27
CA ALA A 53 4.51 3.19 7.35
C ALA A 53 4.78 3.76 5.94
N ASN A 54 4.59 5.07 5.75
CA ASN A 54 4.74 5.70 4.42
C ASN A 54 6.12 5.48 3.81
N LEU A 55 7.20 5.43 4.62
CA LEU A 55 8.55 5.14 4.12
C LEU A 55 8.68 3.77 3.42
N ARG A 56 7.83 2.79 3.79
CA ARG A 56 7.77 1.50 3.08
C ARG A 56 7.07 1.63 1.72
N ILE A 57 6.06 2.48 1.62
CA ILE A 57 5.43 2.82 0.34
C ILE A 57 6.46 3.49 -0.55
N ASP A 58 7.15 4.52 -0.04
CA ASP A 58 8.17 5.26 -0.80
C ASP A 58 9.29 4.34 -1.31
N ALA A 59 9.77 3.43 -0.47
CA ALA A 59 10.75 2.41 -0.86
C ALA A 59 10.19 1.48 -1.97
N SER A 60 8.95 1.02 -1.82
CA SER A 60 8.26 0.18 -2.81
C SER A 60 8.08 0.89 -4.15
N LEU A 61 7.76 2.19 -4.14
CA LEU A 61 7.62 3.01 -5.35
C LEU A 61 8.95 3.19 -6.09
N ARG A 62 10.08 3.14 -5.36
CA ARG A 62 11.44 3.17 -5.93
C ARG A 62 11.98 1.79 -6.31
N GLY A 63 11.26 0.71 -6.03
CA GLY A 63 11.70 -0.66 -6.31
C GLY A 63 12.91 -1.09 -5.46
N GLU A 64 13.09 -0.49 -4.28
CA GLU A 64 14.21 -0.78 -3.38
C GLU A 64 13.72 -1.28 -2.01
N THR A 65 14.62 -1.87 -1.22
CA THR A 65 14.30 -2.27 0.15
C THR A 65 14.13 -1.04 1.04
N LEU A 66 13.37 -1.17 2.14
CA LEU A 66 13.25 -0.09 3.14
C LEU A 66 14.63 0.36 3.65
N GLU A 67 15.54 -0.58 3.88
CA GLU A 67 16.91 -0.27 4.33
C GLU A 67 17.67 0.59 3.30
N ALA A 68 17.64 0.21 2.02
CA ALA A 68 18.26 0.99 0.96
C ALA A 68 17.63 2.39 0.85
N PHE A 69 16.31 2.48 0.97
CA PHE A 69 15.59 3.75 0.99
C PHE A 69 16.04 4.65 2.14
N LEU A 70 16.12 4.11 3.36
CA LEU A 70 16.51 4.85 4.56
C LEU A 70 17.93 5.42 4.46
N LYS A 71 18.87 4.70 3.81
CA LYS A 71 20.23 5.22 3.54
C LYS A 71 20.23 6.48 2.68
N THR A 72 19.19 6.69 1.87
CA THR A 72 19.05 7.94 1.07
C THR A 72 18.48 9.10 1.87
N ARG A 73 17.91 8.84 3.05
CA ARG A 73 17.38 9.89 3.93
C ARG A 73 18.53 10.41 4.78
N ARG A 74 18.78 11.73 4.73
CA ARG A 74 19.75 12.41 5.59
C ARG A 74 19.16 12.58 7.00
N VAL A 75 18.91 11.48 7.70
CA VAL A 75 18.44 11.49 9.10
C VAL A 75 19.67 11.31 9.99
N PRO A 76 20.11 12.35 10.73
CA PRO A 76 21.36 12.31 11.50
C PRO A 76 21.43 11.20 12.57
N GLU A 77 20.28 10.65 12.99
CA GLU A 77 20.15 9.70 14.11
C GLU A 77 19.52 8.35 13.71
N ALA A 78 19.36 8.07 12.41
CA ALA A 78 18.84 6.77 11.98
C ALA A 78 19.96 5.71 11.96
N VAL A 79 20.31 5.18 13.14
CA VAL A 79 21.05 3.92 13.31
C VAL A 79 20.34 3.06 14.34
#